data_AF-A0A9D8RBX6-F1
#
_entry.id   AF-A0A9D8RBX6-F1
#
_cell.length_a   1.000
_cell.length_b   1.000
_cell.length_c   1.000
_cell.angle_alpha   90.00
_cell.angle_beta   90.00
_cell.angle_gamma   90.00
#
_symmetry.space_group_name_H-M   'P 1'
#
loop_
_entity.id
_entity.type
_entity.pdbx_description
1 polymer ?
#
loop_
_entity_poly.entity_id
_entity_poly.type
_entity_poly.pdbx_seq_one_letter_code
_entity_poly.pdbx_strand_id
1 'polypeptide(L)'
;MYKDEQGHTYNGGTMTRMLDNGSLFSGVPTVEQLVEWGYELQPEPAPYVPTEQDIARQRMSEIQGLLADTDYIVLKKAEGIDISSYDAEYDGDFLAWRQGLRNEYNQLEESLNQL
;
A
#
# COMPACT_ATOMS: atom_id res chain seq x y z
N MET A 1 -20.60 -4.82 -4.55
CA MET A 1 -21.00 -3.71 -3.63
C MET A 1 -22.41 -3.25 -4.00
N TYR A 2 -23.23 -2.82 -3.03
CA TYR A 2 -24.59 -2.32 -3.26
C TYR A 2 -24.67 -0.84 -2.89
N LYS A 3 -25.56 -0.05 -3.52
CA LYS A 3 -25.72 1.38 -3.23
C LYS A 3 -27.19 1.75 -3.10
N ASP A 4 -27.58 2.50 -2.06
CA ASP A 4 -28.94 3.02 -1.90
C ASP A 4 -29.17 4.33 -2.69
N GLU A 5 -30.41 4.81 -2.72
CA GLU A 5 -30.81 6.06 -3.40
C GLU A 5 -30.12 7.33 -2.85
N GLN A 6 -29.64 7.29 -1.60
CA GLN A 6 -28.92 8.38 -0.94
C GLN A 6 -27.40 8.31 -1.21
N GLY A 7 -26.97 7.23 -1.85
CA GLY A 7 -25.61 6.97 -2.27
C GLY A 7 -24.74 6.21 -1.26
N HIS A 8 -25.31 5.69 -0.18
CA HIS A 8 -24.57 4.87 0.79
C HIS A 8 -24.24 3.50 0.22
N THR A 9 -22.99 3.08 0.38
CA THR A 9 -22.50 1.79 -0.12
C THR A 9 -22.55 0.71 0.96
N TYR A 10 -23.04 -0.47 0.60
CA TYR A 10 -23.03 -1.68 1.42
C TYR A 10 -22.11 -2.74 0.79
N ASN A 11 -21.16 -3.24 1.58
CA ASN A 11 -20.07 -4.13 1.13
C ASN A 11 -20.22 -5.59 1.58
N GLY A 12 -21.42 -6.02 2.00
CA GLY A 12 -21.63 -7.35 2.56
C GLY A 12 -21.24 -7.39 4.04
N GLY A 13 -22.24 -7.52 4.91
CA GLY A 13 -22.08 -7.51 6.36
C GLY A 13 -23.43 -7.52 7.08
N THR A 14 -23.44 -7.60 8.40
CA THR A 14 -24.69 -7.49 9.15
C THR A 14 -25.19 -6.05 9.09
N MET A 15 -26.49 -5.86 8.83
CA MET A 15 -27.14 -4.57 8.95
C MET A 15 -28.39 -4.65 9.83
N THR A 16 -28.70 -3.52 10.46
CA THR A 16 -29.93 -3.33 11.23
C THR A 16 -30.74 -2.22 10.58
N ARG A 17 -31.97 -2.50 10.15
CA ARG A 17 -32.84 -1.54 9.45
C ARG A 17 -34.27 -1.67 9.96
N MET A 18 -34.94 -0.53 10.12
CA MET A 18 -36.39 -0.49 10.30
C MET A 18 -37.06 -0.72 8.94
N LEU A 19 -37.93 -1.72 8.85
CA LEU A 19 -38.73 -2.01 7.67
C LEU A 19 -40.01 -1.15 7.67
N ASP A 20 -40.63 -0.98 6.51
CA ASP A 20 -41.80 -0.11 6.35
C ASP A 20 -43.02 -0.56 7.18
N ASN A 21 -43.07 -1.83 7.55
CA ASN A 21 -44.07 -2.40 8.45
C ASN A 21 -43.79 -2.14 9.94
N GLY A 22 -42.75 -1.38 10.28
CA GLY A 22 -42.32 -1.07 11.65
C GLY A 22 -41.56 -2.19 12.37
N SER A 23 -41.23 -3.29 11.68
CA SER A 23 -40.39 -4.35 12.23
C SER A 23 -38.90 -4.05 12.02
N LEU A 24 -38.06 -4.55 12.93
CA LEU A 24 -36.62 -4.42 12.85
C LEU A 24 -36.02 -5.63 12.13
N PHE A 25 -35.34 -5.39 11.02
CA PHE A 25 -34.44 -6.37 10.43
C PHE A 25 -33.08 -6.29 11.11
N SER A 26 -32.48 -7.43 11.43
CA SER A 26 -31.11 -7.52 11.95
C SER A 26 -30.46 -8.81 11.42
N GLY A 27 -29.57 -8.68 10.44
CA GLY A 27 -28.95 -9.84 9.78
C GLY A 27 -28.11 -9.47 8.56
N VAL A 28 -27.62 -10.47 7.85
CA VAL A 28 -27.01 -10.28 6.53
C VAL A 28 -28.13 -10.38 5.49
N PRO A 29 -28.48 -9.29 4.79
CA PRO A 29 -29.55 -9.32 3.80
C PRO A 29 -29.18 -10.12 2.55
N THR A 30 -30.18 -10.76 1.94
CA THR A 30 -30.03 -11.41 0.63
C THR A 30 -30.00 -10.37 -0.48
N VAL A 31 -29.62 -10.82 -1.68
CA VAL A 31 -29.64 -9.97 -2.89
C VAL A 31 -31.06 -9.48 -3.17
N GLU A 32 -32.07 -10.35 -3.05
CA GLU A 32 -33.46 -9.95 -3.28
C GLU A 32 -33.90 -8.86 -2.29
N GLN A 33 -33.55 -9.00 -1.01
CA GLN A 33 -33.87 -8.00 0.01
C GLN A 33 -33.23 -6.66 -0.27
N LEU A 34 -31.96 -6.64 -0.68
CA LEU A 34 -31.26 -5.42 -1.06
C LEU A 34 -31.95 -4.72 -2.24
N VAL A 35 -32.34 -5.48 -3.27
CA VAL A 35 -33.06 -4.94 -4.43
C VAL A 35 -34.44 -4.40 -4.02
N GLU A 36 -35.21 -5.13 -3.20
CA GLU A 36 -36.49 -4.66 -2.65
C GLU A 36 -36.35 -3.36 -1.84
N TRP A 37 -35.21 -3.18 -1.19
CA TRP A 37 -34.89 -2.03 -0.37
C TRP A 37 -34.33 -0.83 -1.13
N GLY A 38 -34.30 -0.90 -2.47
CA GLY A 38 -33.80 0.15 -3.34
C GLY A 38 -32.28 0.18 -3.47
N TYR A 39 -31.59 -0.91 -3.13
CA TYR A 39 -30.15 -1.02 -3.38
C TYR A 39 -29.88 -1.55 -4.78
N GLU A 40 -29.04 -0.83 -5.52
CA GLU A 40 -28.56 -1.26 -6.82
C GLU A 40 -27.20 -1.95 -6.70
N LEU A 41 -27.00 -3.01 -7.49
CA LEU A 41 -25.69 -3.65 -7.63
C LEU A 41 -24.75 -2.67 -8.34
N GLN A 42 -23.74 -2.21 -7.62
CA GLN A 42 -22.63 -1.49 -8.23
C GLN A 42 -21.59 -2.51 -8.69
N PRO A 43 -21.06 -2.36 -9.92
CA PRO A 43 -19.91 -3.14 -10.34
C PRO A 43 -18.79 -2.92 -9.32
N GLU A 44 -18.11 -4.00 -8.94
CA GLU A 44 -16.93 -3.84 -8.11
C GLU A 44 -15.92 -2.97 -8.87
N PRO A 45 -15.23 -2.03 -8.19
CA PRO A 45 -14.13 -1.34 -8.82
C PRO A 45 -13.15 -2.40 -9.33
N ALA A 46 -12.73 -2.26 -10.58
CA ALA A 46 -11.73 -3.16 -11.15
C ALA A 46 -10.52 -3.19 -10.20
N PRO A 47 -9.90 -4.37 -10.00
CA PRO A 47 -8.70 -4.45 -9.18
C PRO A 47 -7.69 -3.46 -9.71
N TYR A 48 -7.11 -2.66 -8.81
CA TYR A 48 -6.08 -1.72 -9.17
C TYR A 48 -4.87 -2.47 -9.73
N VAL A 49 -4.44 -2.07 -10.93
CA VAL A 49 -3.25 -2.60 -11.58
C VAL A 49 -2.14 -1.54 -11.42
N PRO A 50 -1.05 -1.84 -10.71
CA PRO A 50 0.06 -0.91 -10.56
C PRO A 50 0.62 -0.48 -11.92
N THR A 51 0.80 0.82 -12.11
CA THR A 51 1.47 1.35 -13.31
C THR A 51 2.99 1.20 -13.18
N GLU A 52 3.72 1.38 -14.29
CA GLU A 52 5.19 1.44 -14.26
C GLU A 52 5.69 2.55 -13.32
N GLN A 53 4.97 3.66 -13.22
CA GLN A 53 5.29 4.73 -12.27
C GLN A 53 5.11 4.27 -10.82
N ASP A 54 4.07 3.49 -10.52
CA ASP A 54 3.81 2.99 -9.17
C ASP A 54 4.87 1.97 -8.75
N ILE A 55 5.28 1.11 -9.68
CA ILE A 55 6.38 0.16 -9.48
C ILE A 55 7.69 0.91 -9.25
N ALA A 56 7.99 1.94 -10.05
CA ALA A 56 9.19 2.74 -9.90
C ALA A 56 9.22 3.49 -8.55
N ARG A 57 8.10 4.11 -8.13
CA ARG A 57 7.98 4.78 -6.83
C ARG A 57 8.14 3.79 -5.67
N GLN A 58 7.53 2.61 -5.77
CA GLN A 58 7.70 1.56 -4.77
C GLN A 58 9.17 1.16 -4.65
N ARG A 59 9.85 0.95 -5.79
CA ARG A 59 11.27 0.59 -5.81
C ARG A 59 12.17 1.68 -5.23
N MET A 60 11.89 2.95 -5.53
CA MET A 60 12.60 4.08 -4.92
C MET A 60 12.42 4.11 -3.40
N SER A 61 11.23 3.83 -2.88
CA SER A 61 10.95 3.75 -1.45
C SER A 61 11.76 2.64 -0.78
N GLU A 62 11.84 1.46 -1.39
CA GLU A 62 12.66 0.34 -0.91
C GLU A 62 14.15 0.73 -0.85
N ILE A 63 14.66 1.36 -1.91
CA ILE A 63 16.07 1.80 -1.97
C ILE A 63 16.35 2.88 -0.91
N GLN A 64 15.43 3.82 -0.68
CA GLN A 64 15.58 4.83 0.38
C GLN A 64 15.70 4.19 1.77
N GLY A 65 14.88 3.16 2.05
CA GLY A 65 14.98 2.40 3.29
C GLY A 65 16.36 1.75 3.46
N LEU A 66 16.83 1.05 2.42
CA LEU A 66 18.17 0.44 2.43
C LEU A 66 19.28 1.47 2.61
N LEU A 67 19.20 2.61 1.92
CA LEU A 67 20.18 3.69 2.06
C LEU A 67 20.20 4.25 3.47
N ALA A 68 19.04 4.47 4.10
CA ALA A 68 18.95 4.93 5.49
C ALA A 68 19.61 3.94 6.46
N ASP A 69 19.37 2.64 6.29
CA ASP A 69 20.02 1.61 7.10
C ASP A 69 21.54 1.62 6.91
N THR A 70 22.02 1.73 5.66
CA THR A 70 23.46 1.81 5.40
C THR A 70 24.10 3.09 5.94
N ASP A 71 23.39 4.22 5.92
CA ASP A 71 23.88 5.49 6.46
C ASP A 71 24.08 5.41 7.98
N TYR A 72 23.17 4.71 8.67
CA TYR A 72 23.34 4.41 10.09
C TYR A 72 24.62 3.61 10.36
N ILE A 73 24.91 2.58 9.56
CA ILE A 73 26.12 1.76 9.71
C ILE A 73 27.38 2.59 9.48
N VAL A 74 27.41 3.38 8.39
CA VAL A 74 28.53 4.27 8.05
C VAL A 74 28.83 5.22 9.22
N LEU A 75 27.80 5.87 9.77
CA LEU A 75 27.96 6.83 10.86
C LEU A 75 28.51 6.16 12.13
N LYS A 76 27.97 5.01 12.52
CA LYS A 76 28.41 4.29 13.72
C LYS A 76 29.84 3.74 13.59
N LYS A 77 30.23 3.25 12.41
CA LYS A 77 31.61 2.83 12.15
C LYS A 77 32.57 4.02 12.15
N ALA A 78 32.17 5.17 11.64
CA ALA A 78 32.95 6.42 11.74
C ALA A 78 33.11 6.89 13.20
N GLU A 79 32.14 6.59 14.08
CA GLU A 79 32.24 6.81 15.53
C GLU A 79 33.10 5.75 16.26
N GLY A 80 33.63 4.75 15.54
CA GLY A 80 34.40 3.65 16.12
C GLY A 80 33.55 2.60 16.85
N ILE A 81 32.23 2.64 16.67
CA ILE A 81 31.30 1.68 17.27
C ILE A 81 31.19 0.47 16.35
N ASP A 82 31.50 -0.71 16.90
CA ASP A 82 31.26 -1.96 16.20
C ASP A 82 29.79 -2.38 16.34
N ILE A 83 29.13 -2.61 15.20
CA ILE A 83 27.71 -2.97 15.14
C ILE A 83 27.62 -4.46 14.86
N SER A 84 27.76 -5.27 15.91
CA SER A 84 27.79 -6.75 15.83
C SER A 84 26.49 -7.39 15.32
N SER A 85 25.43 -6.61 15.13
CA SER A 85 24.11 -7.04 14.65
C SER A 85 23.95 -6.96 13.14
N TYR A 86 24.90 -6.34 12.43
CA TYR A 86 24.98 -6.39 10.97
C TYR A 86 26.13 -7.33 10.59
N ASP A 87 25.79 -8.46 9.99
CA ASP A 87 26.75 -9.41 9.39
C ASP A 87 27.54 -8.82 8.20
N ALA A 88 27.21 -7.58 7.79
CA ALA A 88 27.93 -6.88 6.73
C ALA A 88 29.24 -6.30 7.27
N GLU A 89 30.37 -6.87 6.84
CA GLU A 89 31.67 -6.24 7.01
C GLU A 89 31.62 -4.84 6.37
N TYR A 90 32.04 -3.82 7.13
CA TYR A 90 32.15 -2.46 6.60
C TYR A 90 33.42 -2.38 5.75
N ASP A 91 33.31 -2.79 4.49
CA ASP A 91 34.42 -3.01 3.57
C ASP A 91 34.18 -2.34 2.20
N GLY A 92 35.05 -2.65 1.23
CA GLY A 92 34.92 -2.11 -0.13
C GLY A 92 33.65 -2.59 -0.85
N ASP A 93 33.18 -3.79 -0.57
CA ASP A 93 32.01 -4.38 -1.22
C ASP A 93 30.71 -3.75 -0.69
N PHE A 94 30.65 -3.47 0.62
CA PHE A 94 29.56 -2.70 1.22
C PHE A 94 29.44 -1.30 0.61
N LEU A 95 30.57 -0.60 0.45
CA LEU A 95 30.59 0.74 -0.16
C LEU A 95 30.19 0.70 -1.64
N ALA A 96 30.66 -0.29 -2.39
CA ALA A 96 30.27 -0.49 -3.79
C ALA A 96 28.78 -0.80 -3.94
N TRP A 97 28.24 -1.66 -3.09
CA TRP A 97 26.80 -1.97 -3.04
C TRP A 97 25.97 -0.72 -2.75
N ARG A 98 26.34 0.06 -1.73
CA ARG A 98 25.66 1.32 -1.38
C ARG A 98 25.72 2.33 -2.54
N GLN A 99 26.84 2.40 -3.25
CA GLN A 99 26.94 3.24 -4.45
C GLN A 99 26.02 2.74 -5.57
N GLY A 100 25.88 1.42 -5.73
CA GLY A 100 24.92 0.80 -6.64
C GLY A 100 23.48 1.22 -6.35
N LEU A 101 23.06 1.17 -5.08
CA LEU A 101 21.74 1.64 -4.65
C LEU A 101 21.49 3.10 -5.02
N ARG A 102 22.47 3.99 -4.80
CA ARG A 102 22.36 5.41 -5.18
C ARG A 102 22.21 5.59 -6.70
N ASN A 103 22.95 4.82 -7.49
CA ASN A 103 22.85 4.87 -8.94
C ASN A 103 21.46 4.40 -9.42
N GLU A 104 20.94 3.30 -8.86
CA GLU A 104 19.60 2.78 -9.18
C GLU A 104 18.51 3.79 -8.79
N TYR A 105 18.61 4.40 -7.60
CA TYR A 105 17.69 5.45 -7.17
C TYR A 105 17.66 6.63 -8.15
N ASN A 106 18.82 7.15 -8.54
CA ASN A 106 18.92 8.28 -9.45
C ASN A 106 18.34 7.94 -10.84
N GLN A 107 18.57 6.73 -11.34
CA GLN A 107 18.00 6.28 -12.62
C GLN A 107 16.47 6.21 -12.58
N LEU A 108 15.89 5.75 -11.46
CA LEU A 108 14.44 5.73 -11.25
C LEU A 108 13.86 7.14 -11.09
N GLU A 109 14.56 8.03 -10.41
CA GLU A 109 14.16 9.43 -10.27
C GLU A 109 14.17 10.15 -11.63
N GLU A 110 15.21 9.94 -12.43
CA GLU A 110 15.31 10.49 -13.79
C GLU A 110 14.20 9.96 -14.71
N SER A 111 13.88 8.66 -14.64
CA SER A 111 12.82 8.07 -15.47
C SER A 111 11.43 8.60 -15.11
N LEU A 112 11.16 8.82 -13.82
CA LEU A 112 9.90 9.42 -13.36
C LEU A 112 9.76 10.90 -13.73
N ASN A 113 10.87 11.65 -13.77
CA ASN A 113 10.87 13.07 -14.13
C ASN A 113 10.74 13.33 -15.65
N GLN A 114 10.93 12.30 -16.49
CA GLN A 114 10.82 12.37 -17.94
C GLN A 114 9.43 11.94 -18.48
N LEU A 115 8.53 11.50 -17.60
CA LEU A 115 7.14 11.09 -17.89
C LEU A 115 6.15 12.23 -17.59
#